data_AF-A0A2S6CTT4-F1
#
_entry.id   AF-A0A2S6CTT4-F1
#
_cell.length_a   1.000
_cell.length_b   1.000
_cell.length_c   1.000
_cell.angle_alpha   90.00
_cell.angle_beta   90.00
_cell.angle_gamma   90.00
#
_symmetry.space_group_name_H-M   'P 1'
#
loop_
_entity.id
_entity.type
_entity.pdbx_description
1 polymer ?
#
loop_
_entity_poly.entity_id
_entity_poly.type
_entity_poly.pdbx_seq_one_letter_code
_entity_poly.pdbx_strand_id
1 'polypeptide(L)'
;MINLLKLLSIDEFLQKTSSQPTSGNTWSALITSSLYSQQLVDDLQETLSIFSECEVGCLSAQDETNVFIKQIIQASEDYLILWNFEQWDKNNWYEFDCMRSSLMRKRGVVLILSSESAKIMFSYAPNIVSWLGSRVYFFVKDTELLSVDEIQERLTALREWSGLTDSQIIEMAESRNLPPEPEYAEWVVLLERGDLI
;
A
#
# COMPACT_ATOMS: atom_id res chain seq x y z
N MET A 1 3.01 -20.54 9.23
CA MET A 1 1.54 -20.58 9.23
C MET A 1 1.08 -19.12 9.27
N ILE A 2 0.86 -18.53 8.09
CA ILE A 2 0.52 -17.11 7.92
C ILE A 2 -1.00 -17.05 7.84
N ASN A 3 -1.68 -16.95 8.98
CA ASN A 3 -3.13 -16.88 9.05
C ASN A 3 -3.54 -15.47 9.50
N LEU A 4 -4.40 -14.83 8.69
CA LEU A 4 -4.93 -13.46 8.79
C LEU A 4 -3.95 -12.33 8.47
N LEU A 5 -3.53 -12.27 7.20
CA LEU A 5 -3.04 -11.02 6.61
C LEU A 5 -4.26 -10.18 6.20
N LYS A 6 -4.37 -8.97 6.76
CA LYS A 6 -5.45 -8.04 6.40
C LYS A 6 -5.08 -7.34 5.10
N LEU A 7 -5.88 -7.55 4.06
CA LEU A 7 -5.92 -6.68 2.88
C LEU A 7 -6.34 -5.29 3.34
N LEU A 8 -5.65 -4.27 2.86
CA LEU A 8 -5.82 -2.92 3.36
C LEU A 8 -5.56 -1.89 2.27
N SER A 9 -6.43 -0.89 2.15
CA SER A 9 -6.17 0.31 1.32
C SER A 9 -5.16 1.23 2.02
N ILE A 10 -4.60 2.21 1.28
CA ILE A 10 -3.73 3.23 1.87
C ILE A 10 -4.50 4.03 2.93
N ASP A 11 -5.74 4.41 2.66
CA ASP A 11 -6.54 5.19 3.62
C ASP A 11 -6.80 4.44 4.93
N GLU A 12 -7.12 3.16 4.86
CA GLU A 12 -7.25 2.32 6.05
C GLU A 12 -5.92 2.17 6.80
N PHE A 13 -4.78 2.18 6.08
CA PHE A 13 -3.45 2.15 6.69
C PHE A 13 -3.20 3.42 7.46
N LEU A 14 -3.47 4.56 6.82
CA LEU A 14 -3.30 5.90 7.38
C LEU A 14 -4.19 6.15 8.58
N GLN A 15 -5.45 5.69 8.55
CA GLN A 15 -6.32 5.74 9.73
C GLN A 15 -5.73 4.97 10.90
N LYS A 16 -5.13 3.80 10.64
CA LYS A 16 -4.51 2.96 11.67
C LYS A 16 -3.15 3.48 12.15
N THR A 17 -2.44 4.26 11.35
CA THR A 17 -1.17 4.89 11.76
C THR A 17 -1.43 6.19 12.51
N SER A 18 -2.39 7.01 12.08
CA SER A 18 -2.79 8.25 12.75
C SER A 18 -3.47 8.03 14.10
N SER A 19 -4.20 6.93 14.29
CA SER A 19 -4.82 6.59 15.57
C SER A 19 -3.82 6.11 16.64
N GLN A 20 -2.52 6.09 16.34
CA GLN A 20 -1.48 5.60 17.25
C GLN A 20 -1.05 6.67 18.24
N PRO A 21 -0.54 6.28 19.42
CA PRO A 21 0.03 7.22 20.36
C PRO A 21 1.11 8.06 19.68
N THR A 22 1.05 9.37 19.88
CA THR A 22 2.03 10.33 19.36
C THR A 22 3.42 10.18 19.99
N SER A 23 3.54 9.32 21.00
CA SER A 23 4.79 8.88 21.61
C SER A 23 4.91 7.36 21.51
N GLY A 24 5.86 6.86 20.72
CA GLY A 24 6.12 5.43 20.61
C GLY A 24 6.95 5.09 19.38
N ASN A 25 7.78 4.06 19.47
CA ASN A 25 8.53 3.55 18.32
C ASN A 25 7.69 2.48 17.62
N THR A 26 6.66 2.89 16.85
CA THR A 26 5.76 1.92 16.23
C THR A 26 6.26 1.47 14.87
N TRP A 27 6.44 0.17 14.70
CA TRP A 27 6.89 -0.41 13.44
C TRP A 27 5.71 -1.06 12.73
N SER A 28 5.59 -0.81 11.42
CA SER A 28 4.60 -1.46 10.56
C SER A 28 5.24 -1.90 9.25
N ALA A 29 4.70 -2.94 8.63
CA ALA A 29 5.14 -3.42 7.33
C ALA A 29 3.97 -3.40 6.35
N LEU A 30 4.22 -2.82 5.17
CA LEU A 30 3.31 -2.76 4.04
C LEU A 30 3.89 -3.66 2.93
N ILE A 31 3.23 -4.79 2.67
CA ILE A 31 3.65 -5.76 1.67
C ILE A 31 2.89 -5.49 0.38
N THR A 32 3.58 -5.15 -0.70
CA THR A 32 2.97 -4.81 -2.00
C THR A 32 3.29 -5.83 -3.08
N SER A 33 2.36 -6.01 -4.03
CA SER A 33 2.49 -6.90 -5.20
C SER A 33 3.11 -6.22 -6.42
N SER A 34 2.90 -4.92 -6.60
CA SER A 34 3.47 -4.15 -7.70
C SER A 34 4.85 -3.63 -7.33
N LEU A 35 5.87 -3.99 -8.11
CA LEU A 35 7.23 -3.48 -7.97
C LEU A 35 7.21 -1.94 -7.96
N TYR A 36 7.51 -1.38 -6.78
CA TYR A 36 8.19 -0.10 -6.53
C TYR A 36 7.95 1.01 -7.56
N SER A 37 6.77 1.62 -7.54
CA SER A 37 6.66 2.98 -8.05
C SER A 37 7.10 3.93 -6.95
N GLN A 38 8.15 4.71 -7.18
CA GLN A 38 8.52 5.89 -6.36
C GLN A 38 7.27 6.70 -5.96
N GLN A 39 6.33 6.82 -6.88
CA GLN A 39 5.00 7.41 -6.67
C GLN A 39 4.26 6.89 -5.44
N LEU A 40 4.26 5.58 -5.17
CA LEU A 40 3.60 5.03 -3.96
C LEU A 40 4.27 5.52 -2.68
N VAL A 41 5.59 5.64 -2.70
CA VAL A 41 6.38 6.13 -1.56
C VAL A 41 6.12 7.61 -1.36
N ASP A 42 6.10 8.39 -2.44
CA ASP A 42 5.82 9.83 -2.42
C ASP A 42 4.40 10.11 -1.89
N ASP A 43 3.39 9.42 -2.44
CA ASP A 43 1.99 9.53 -2.02
C ASP A 43 1.84 9.17 -0.53
N LEU A 44 2.49 8.08 -0.09
CA LEU A 44 2.44 7.65 1.31
C LEU A 44 3.17 8.62 2.24
N GLN A 45 4.29 9.20 1.80
CA GLN A 45 5.05 10.19 2.57
C GLN A 45 4.24 11.47 2.78
N GLU A 46 3.69 12.02 1.70
CA GLU A 46 2.84 13.21 1.75
C GLU A 46 1.65 12.97 2.69
N THR A 47 0.95 11.86 2.48
CA THR A 47 -0.26 11.58 3.24
C THR A 47 0.04 11.28 4.71
N LEU A 48 1.10 10.52 5.03
CA LEU A 48 1.51 10.31 6.42
C LEU A 48 1.90 11.62 7.10
N SER A 49 2.61 12.52 6.41
CA SER A 49 2.99 13.81 6.98
C SER A 49 1.78 14.65 7.34
N ILE A 50 0.76 14.68 6.47
CA ILE A 50 -0.52 15.39 6.71
C ILE A 50 -1.26 14.78 7.93
N PHE A 51 -1.48 13.47 7.94
CA PHE A 51 -2.32 12.81 8.96
C PHE A 51 -1.65 12.70 10.33
N SER A 52 -0.32 12.60 10.39
CA SER A 52 0.42 12.43 11.64
C SER A 52 0.97 13.74 12.20
N GLU A 53 0.82 14.84 11.47
CA GLU A 53 1.35 16.17 11.78
C GLU A 53 2.82 16.12 12.19
N CYS A 54 3.64 15.38 11.44
CA CYS A 54 5.07 15.23 11.72
C CYS A 54 5.93 15.14 10.45
N GLU A 55 7.23 15.31 10.64
CA GLU A 55 8.22 15.13 9.57
C GLU A 55 8.39 13.64 9.26
N VAL A 56 8.17 13.28 8.00
CA VAL A 56 8.30 11.92 7.49
C VAL A 56 9.46 11.89 6.49
N GLY A 57 10.49 11.11 6.82
CA GLY A 57 11.64 10.87 5.93
C GLY A 57 11.49 9.58 5.15
N CYS A 58 12.07 9.52 3.96
CA CYS A 58 12.07 8.34 3.10
C CYS A 58 13.49 7.93 2.76
N LEU A 59 13.83 6.67 3.02
CA LEU A 59 15.17 6.11 2.74
C LEU A 59 15.04 4.82 1.92
N SER A 60 15.85 4.71 0.87
CA SER A 60 15.91 3.57 -0.05
C SER A 60 17.05 2.63 0.36
N ALA A 61 16.79 1.33 0.44
CA ALA A 61 17.75 0.31 0.85
C ALA A 61 18.68 -0.17 -0.30
N GLN A 62 18.84 0.62 -1.35
CA GLN A 62 19.76 0.32 -2.48
C GLN A 62 21.24 0.48 -2.13
N ASP A 63 21.55 1.32 -1.13
CA ASP A 63 22.92 1.48 -0.65
C ASP A 63 23.39 0.24 0.11
N GLU A 64 24.72 0.15 0.32
CA GLU A 64 25.27 -0.86 1.23
C GLU A 64 24.58 -0.80 2.60
N THR A 65 24.24 -1.96 3.18
CA THR A 65 23.52 -2.08 4.47
C THR A 65 24.05 -1.13 5.54
N ASN A 66 25.37 -1.02 5.65
CA ASN A 66 26.07 -0.19 6.64
C ASN A 66 25.81 1.31 6.43
N VAL A 67 25.74 1.74 5.17
CA VAL A 67 25.45 3.12 4.77
C VAL A 67 24.00 3.43 5.05
N PHE A 68 23.09 2.52 4.66
CA PHE A 68 21.67 2.65 4.91
C PHE A 68 21.34 2.74 6.40
N ILE A 69 21.94 1.88 7.23
CA ILE A 69 21.79 1.93 8.70
C ILE A 69 22.29 3.26 9.26
N LYS A 70 23.42 3.80 8.76
CA LYS A 70 23.92 5.11 9.19
C LYS A 70 22.97 6.24 8.80
N GLN A 71 22.44 6.23 7.59
CA GLN A 71 21.43 7.20 7.15
C GLN A 71 20.20 7.15 8.07
N ILE A 72 19.71 5.95 8.39
CA ILE A 72 18.61 5.79 9.34
C ILE A 72 18.99 6.43 10.67
N ILE A 73 20.12 6.08 11.27
CA ILE A 73 20.55 6.60 12.59
C ILE A 73 20.69 8.13 12.60
N GLN A 74 21.13 8.73 11.49
CA GLN A 74 21.36 10.16 11.34
C GLN A 74 20.11 10.96 10.98
N ALA A 75 19.04 10.30 10.54
CA ALA A 75 17.77 10.92 10.20
C ALA A 75 17.18 11.67 11.40
N SER A 76 16.75 12.91 11.17
CA SER A 76 16.13 13.77 12.18
C SER A 76 14.60 13.65 12.21
N GLU A 77 14.03 13.02 11.18
CA GLU A 77 12.59 12.88 10.98
C GLU A 77 11.97 12.00 12.06
N ASP A 78 10.79 12.41 12.49
CA ASP A 78 10.05 11.76 13.58
C ASP A 78 9.55 10.36 13.17
N TYR A 79 9.25 10.20 11.88
CA TYR A 79 8.74 8.98 11.24
C TYR A 79 9.58 8.65 9.99
N LEU A 80 9.85 7.38 9.73
CA LEU A 80 10.58 6.97 8.53
C LEU A 80 9.81 5.95 7.70
N ILE A 81 9.87 6.11 6.39
CA ILE A 81 9.49 5.11 5.40
C ILE A 81 10.78 4.52 4.83
N LEU A 82 10.92 3.20 4.97
CA LEU A 82 12.05 2.45 4.43
C LEU A 82 11.54 1.55 3.32
N TRP A 83 12.21 1.54 2.17
CA TRP A 83 11.75 0.83 0.98
C TRP A 83 12.93 0.30 0.15
N ASN A 84 12.66 -0.46 -0.91
CA ASN A 84 13.67 -0.94 -1.87
C ASN A 84 14.68 -1.96 -1.28
N PHE A 85 14.16 -2.99 -0.63
CA PHE A 85 14.90 -4.11 -0.01
C PHE A 85 15.09 -5.33 -0.93
N GLU A 86 15.04 -5.17 -2.25
CA GLU A 86 14.95 -6.29 -3.22
C GLU A 86 16.30 -6.96 -3.38
N GLN A 87 17.36 -6.19 -3.21
CA GLN A 87 18.73 -6.66 -3.29
C GLN A 87 19.23 -7.19 -1.95
N TRP A 88 18.43 -7.09 -0.88
CA TRP A 88 18.84 -7.52 0.45
C TRP A 88 18.75 -9.03 0.59
N ASP A 89 19.88 -9.63 0.93
CA ASP A 89 20.01 -11.04 1.24
C ASP A 89 19.84 -11.32 2.75
N LYS A 90 20.04 -12.58 3.14
CA LYS A 90 19.98 -13.02 4.54
C LYS A 90 20.93 -12.25 5.46
N ASN A 91 22.12 -11.87 4.97
CA ASN A 91 23.15 -11.22 5.78
C ASN A 91 22.79 -9.76 6.02
N ASN A 92 22.23 -9.09 5.00
CA ASN A 92 21.74 -7.71 5.12
C ASN A 92 20.62 -7.63 6.16
N TRP A 93 19.63 -8.52 6.08
CA TRP A 93 18.56 -8.59 7.08
C TRP A 93 19.05 -8.94 8.48
N TYR A 94 20.02 -9.85 8.60
CA TYR A 94 20.63 -10.20 9.88
C TYR A 94 21.36 -9.01 10.52
N GLU A 95 22.16 -8.27 9.75
CA GLU A 95 22.87 -7.09 10.23
C GLU A 95 21.89 -6.00 10.67
N PHE A 96 20.85 -5.75 9.87
CA PHE A 96 19.77 -4.83 10.21
C PHE A 96 19.06 -5.23 11.51
N ASP A 97 18.80 -6.53 11.69
CA ASP A 97 18.18 -7.09 12.89
C ASP A 97 19.04 -6.91 14.15
N CYS A 98 20.36 -7.09 14.02
CA CYS A 98 21.30 -6.84 15.11
C CYS A 98 21.32 -5.36 15.55
N MET A 99 21.05 -4.43 14.63
CA MET A 99 21.06 -2.99 14.91
C MET A 99 19.73 -2.45 15.40
N ARG A 100 18.71 -3.30 15.57
CA ARG A 100 17.33 -2.92 15.94
C ARG A 100 17.23 -1.77 16.96
N SER A 101 17.93 -1.87 18.10
CA SER A 101 17.85 -0.84 19.15
C SER A 101 18.29 0.56 18.71
N SER A 102 19.21 0.64 17.75
CA SER A 102 19.71 1.89 17.17
C SER A 102 18.74 2.50 16.14
N LEU A 103 17.74 1.73 15.70
CA LEU A 103 16.78 2.14 14.67
C LEU A 103 15.49 2.73 15.27
N MET A 104 15.43 2.94 16.59
CA MET A 104 14.23 3.50 17.24
C MET A 104 13.96 4.93 16.78
N ARG A 105 12.69 5.21 16.45
CA ARG A 105 12.19 6.56 16.10
C ARG A 105 11.20 7.06 17.14
N LYS A 106 10.99 8.38 17.13
CA LYS A 106 10.06 9.06 18.06
C LYS A 106 8.61 8.66 17.81
N ARG A 107 8.24 8.46 16.53
CA ARG A 107 6.89 8.04 16.11
C ARG A 107 6.86 6.63 15.52
N GLY A 108 7.80 6.28 14.65
CA GLY A 108 7.77 4.96 14.06
C GLY A 108 8.51 4.80 12.74
N VAL A 109 8.38 3.60 12.21
CA VAL A 109 8.99 3.16 10.94
C VAL A 109 7.97 2.34 10.15
N VAL A 110 7.88 2.61 8.85
CA VAL A 110 7.12 1.80 7.91
C VAL A 110 8.07 1.13 6.93
N LEU A 111 8.02 -0.19 6.87
CA LEU A 111 8.74 -0.98 5.88
C LEU A 111 7.83 -1.23 4.68
N ILE A 112 8.23 -0.79 3.50
CA ILE A 112 7.58 -1.15 2.24
C ILE A 112 8.36 -2.30 1.61
N LEU A 113 7.69 -3.44 1.45
CA LEU A 113 8.33 -4.70 1.07
C LEU A 113 7.59 -5.36 -0.08
N SER A 114 8.33 -5.97 -1.00
CA SER A 114 7.79 -7.00 -1.86
C SER A 114 7.44 -8.25 -1.03
N SER A 115 6.59 -9.11 -1.60
CA SER A 115 6.30 -10.41 -1.00
C SER A 115 7.55 -11.28 -0.83
N GLU A 116 8.57 -11.12 -1.67
CA GLU A 116 9.83 -11.87 -1.57
C GLU A 116 10.72 -11.32 -0.45
N SER A 117 10.97 -10.00 -0.42
CA SER A 117 11.74 -9.34 0.64
C SER A 117 11.12 -9.59 2.01
N ALA A 118 9.78 -9.58 2.11
CA ALA A 118 9.07 -9.89 3.34
C ALA A 118 9.34 -11.33 3.82
N LYS A 119 9.34 -12.33 2.92
CA LYS A 119 9.65 -13.73 3.29
C LYS A 119 11.07 -13.88 3.84
N ILE A 120 12.04 -13.21 3.21
CA ILE A 120 13.44 -13.23 3.64
C ILE A 120 13.56 -12.56 5.02
N MET A 121 13.03 -11.35 5.18
CA MET A 121 13.02 -10.63 6.46
C MET A 121 12.37 -11.47 7.57
N PHE A 122 11.20 -12.07 7.32
CA PHE A 122 10.51 -12.89 8.32
C PHE A 122 11.32 -14.11 8.77
N SER A 123 12.25 -14.57 7.94
CA SER A 123 13.10 -15.73 8.22
C SER A 123 14.41 -15.34 8.92
N TYR A 124 14.93 -14.14 8.66
CA TYR A 124 16.30 -13.74 9.05
C TYR A 124 16.39 -12.51 9.95
N ALA A 125 15.29 -11.80 10.21
CA ALA A 125 15.24 -10.63 11.09
C ALA A 125 14.19 -10.77 12.23
N PRO A 126 14.30 -11.81 13.09
CA PRO A 126 13.26 -12.10 14.09
C PRO A 126 13.06 -10.99 15.13
N ASN A 127 14.09 -10.19 15.45
CA ASN A 127 13.97 -9.11 16.41
C ASN A 127 13.18 -7.93 15.84
N ILE A 128 13.35 -7.60 14.56
CA ILE A 128 12.54 -6.60 13.83
C ILE A 128 11.11 -7.10 13.70
N VAL A 129 10.91 -8.38 13.36
CA VAL A 129 9.58 -8.98 13.25
C VAL A 129 8.82 -8.91 14.56
N SER A 130 9.51 -9.07 15.70
CA SER A 130 8.89 -8.91 17.02
C SER A 130 8.35 -7.48 17.27
N TRP A 131 8.93 -6.45 16.63
CA TRP A 131 8.45 -5.07 16.71
C TRP A 131 7.26 -4.78 15.79
N LEU A 132 7.17 -5.48 14.65
CA LEU A 132 6.00 -5.41 13.78
C LEU A 132 4.76 -5.96 14.48
N GLY A 133 4.90 -7.08 15.20
CA GLY A 133 3.77 -7.75 15.86
C GLY A 133 2.66 -8.09 14.84
N SER A 134 1.45 -7.58 15.06
CA SER A 134 0.31 -7.74 14.14
C SER A 134 0.20 -6.66 13.05
N ARG A 135 1.16 -5.73 12.98
CA ARG A 135 1.15 -4.56 12.07
C ARG A 135 1.79 -4.88 10.73
N VAL A 136 1.37 -5.99 10.14
CA VAL A 136 1.78 -6.43 8.81
C VAL A 136 0.55 -6.41 7.92
N TYR A 137 0.60 -5.58 6.88
CA TYR A 137 -0.51 -5.30 5.99
C TYR A 137 -0.14 -5.68 4.57
N PHE A 138 -1.11 -6.19 3.81
CA PHE A 138 -0.94 -6.39 2.37
C PHE A 138 -1.62 -5.26 1.64
N PHE A 139 -0.81 -4.50 0.91
CA PHE A 139 -1.27 -3.45 0.02
C PHE A 139 -1.52 -4.02 -1.37
N VAL A 140 -2.74 -3.84 -1.85
CA VAL A 140 -3.13 -4.11 -3.22
C VAL A 140 -3.51 -2.76 -3.81
N LYS A 141 -2.71 -2.30 -4.78
CA LYS A 141 -2.79 -0.97 -5.40
C LYS A 141 -4.16 -0.67 -6.03
N ASP A 142 -4.96 -1.71 -6.23
CA ASP A 142 -6.20 -1.67 -6.99
C ASP A 142 -7.37 -2.27 -6.18
N THR A 143 -7.42 -2.12 -4.86
CA THR A 143 -8.64 -2.51 -4.12
C THR A 143 -9.85 -1.62 -4.45
N GLU A 144 -9.64 -0.53 -5.18
CA GLU A 144 -10.68 0.35 -5.73
C GLU A 144 -11.00 0.09 -7.22
N LEU A 145 -10.16 -0.65 -7.94
CA LEU A 145 -10.39 -1.02 -9.34
C LEU A 145 -10.68 -2.52 -9.41
N LEU A 146 -11.92 -2.86 -9.75
CA LEU A 146 -12.32 -4.24 -10.01
C LEU A 146 -11.31 -4.89 -10.96
N SER A 147 -10.89 -6.13 -10.67
CA SER A 147 -10.07 -6.90 -11.61
C SER A 147 -10.82 -7.09 -12.94
N VAL A 148 -10.09 -7.38 -14.03
CA VAL A 148 -10.72 -7.61 -15.35
C VAL A 148 -11.81 -8.69 -15.30
N ASP A 149 -11.59 -9.73 -14.50
CA ASP A 149 -12.57 -10.81 -14.29
C ASP A 149 -13.81 -10.30 -13.54
N GLU A 150 -13.63 -9.51 -12.47
CA GLU A 150 -14.74 -8.91 -11.71
C GLU A 150 -15.51 -7.85 -12.53
N ILE A 151 -14.81 -7.06 -13.35
CA ILE A 151 -15.44 -6.14 -14.31
C ILE A 151 -16.32 -6.95 -15.25
N GLN A 152 -15.81 -8.05 -15.81
CA GLN A 152 -16.56 -8.86 -16.76
C GLN A 152 -17.76 -9.58 -16.12
N GLU A 153 -17.63 -10.05 -14.88
CA GLU A 153 -18.74 -10.63 -14.12
C GLU A 153 -19.83 -9.58 -13.86
N ARG A 154 -19.46 -8.37 -13.42
CA ARG A 154 -20.42 -7.28 -13.18
C ARG A 154 -21.09 -6.81 -14.47
N LEU A 155 -20.32 -6.61 -15.54
CA LEU A 155 -20.87 -6.26 -16.85
C LEU A 155 -21.85 -7.33 -17.34
N THR A 156 -21.55 -8.61 -17.10
CA THR A 156 -22.48 -9.70 -17.44
C THR A 156 -23.77 -9.62 -16.64
N ALA A 157 -23.70 -9.40 -15.32
CA ALA A 157 -24.88 -9.23 -14.47
C ALA A 157 -25.74 -8.02 -14.91
N LEU A 158 -25.12 -6.90 -15.31
CA LEU A 158 -25.82 -5.71 -15.79
C LEU A 158 -26.52 -5.94 -17.15
N ARG A 159 -25.86 -6.66 -18.06
CA ARG A 159 -26.45 -7.11 -19.34
C ARG A 159 -27.65 -8.01 -19.11
N GLU A 160 -27.53 -8.96 -18.19
CA GLU A 160 -28.62 -9.89 -17.84
C GLU A 160 -29.79 -9.18 -17.16
N TRP A 161 -29.51 -8.24 -16.25
CA TRP A 161 -30.52 -7.48 -15.53
C TRP A 161 -31.36 -6.57 -16.44
N SER A 162 -30.70 -5.85 -17.34
CA SER A 162 -31.35 -4.87 -18.23
C SER A 162 -31.85 -5.46 -19.55
N GLY A 163 -31.23 -6.55 -20.02
CA GLY A 163 -31.40 -7.08 -21.37
C GLY A 163 -30.74 -6.23 -22.47
N LEU A 164 -29.93 -5.24 -22.11
CA LEU A 164 -29.23 -4.34 -23.04
C LEU A 164 -27.79 -4.80 -23.32
N THR A 165 -27.23 -4.29 -24.41
CA THR A 165 -25.82 -4.48 -24.77
C THR A 165 -24.98 -3.24 -24.44
N ASP A 166 -23.67 -3.42 -24.28
CA ASP A 166 -22.74 -2.32 -23.99
C ASP A 166 -22.85 -1.18 -25.01
N SER A 167 -23.00 -1.51 -26.30
CA SER A 167 -23.14 -0.51 -27.36
C SER A 167 -24.41 0.33 -27.22
N GLN A 168 -25.52 -0.27 -26.78
CA GLN A 168 -26.77 0.47 -26.56
C GLN A 168 -26.67 1.41 -25.36
N ILE A 169 -25.97 1.00 -24.30
CA ILE A 169 -25.70 1.86 -23.14
C ILE A 169 -24.81 3.04 -23.51
N ILE A 170 -23.76 2.81 -24.30
CA ILE A 170 -22.90 3.88 -24.80
C ILE A 170 -23.71 4.86 -25.68
N GLU A 171 -24.55 4.37 -26.58
CA GLU A 171 -25.39 5.21 -27.44
C GLU A 171 -26.39 6.05 -26.61
N MET A 172 -26.97 5.47 -25.55
CA MET A 172 -27.83 6.19 -24.61
C MET A 172 -27.08 7.28 -23.85
N ALA A 173 -25.85 7.00 -23.39
CA ALA A 173 -25.01 7.97 -22.69
C ALA A 173 -24.57 9.11 -23.64
N GLU A 174 -24.13 8.79 -24.86
CA GLU A 174 -23.74 9.77 -25.88
C GLU A 174 -24.91 10.68 -26.29
N SER A 175 -26.12 10.15 -26.34
CA SER A 175 -27.34 10.91 -26.63
C SER A 175 -27.94 11.63 -25.41
N ARG A 176 -27.29 11.56 -24.24
CA ARG A 176 -27.74 12.13 -22.95
C ARG A 176 -29.14 11.66 -22.53
N ASN A 177 -29.48 10.43 -22.89
CA ASN A 177 -30.72 9.77 -22.53
C ASN A 177 -30.47 8.58 -21.59
N LEU A 178 -29.33 8.58 -20.88
CA LEU A 178 -29.04 7.55 -19.89
C LEU A 178 -30.09 7.64 -18.75
N PRO A 179 -30.75 6.53 -18.41
CA PRO A 179 -31.69 6.53 -17.30
C PRO A 179 -30.98 6.87 -15.96
N PRO A 180 -31.69 7.48 -14.99
CA PRO A 180 -31.07 7.99 -13.76
C PRO A 180 -30.69 6.90 -12.75
N GLU A 181 -31.00 5.63 -13.02
CA GLU A 181 -30.67 4.51 -12.15
C GLU A 181 -29.13 4.33 -12.04
N PRO A 182 -28.59 4.18 -10.83
CA PRO A 182 -27.14 4.07 -10.60
C PRO A 182 -26.47 2.95 -11.40
N GLU A 183 -27.18 1.86 -11.66
CA GLU A 183 -26.70 0.69 -12.41
C GLU A 183 -26.26 1.06 -13.83
N TYR A 184 -26.92 2.03 -14.48
CA TYR A 184 -26.51 2.50 -15.81
C TYR A 184 -25.27 3.37 -15.78
N ALA A 185 -25.12 4.21 -14.75
CA ALA A 185 -23.91 5.00 -14.52
C ALA A 185 -22.72 4.10 -14.19
N GLU A 186 -22.91 3.10 -13.32
CA GLU A 186 -21.90 2.08 -13.02
C GLU A 186 -21.44 1.38 -14.31
N TRP A 187 -22.37 0.95 -15.16
CA TRP A 187 -22.03 0.27 -16.41
C TRP A 187 -21.14 1.12 -17.32
N VAL A 188 -21.46 2.40 -17.50
CA VAL A 188 -20.68 3.33 -18.33
C VAL A 188 -19.27 3.54 -17.74
N VAL A 189 -19.15 3.61 -16.41
CA VAL A 189 -17.84 3.68 -15.73
C VAL A 189 -17.04 2.39 -15.93
N LEU A 190 -17.67 1.21 -15.79
CA LEU A 190 -17.03 -0.09 -16.01
C LEU A 190 -16.55 -0.31 -17.45
N LEU A 191 -17.14 0.39 -18.42
CA LEU A 191 -16.71 0.41 -19.83
C LEU A 191 -15.62 1.45 -20.12
N GLU A 192 -15.02 2.05 -19.09
CA GLU A 192 -14.02 3.12 -19.21
C GLU A 192 -14.55 4.37 -19.95
N ARG A 193 -15.87 4.60 -19.91
CA ARG A 193 -16.55 5.73 -20.57
C ARG A 193 -17.23 6.67 -19.58
N GLY A 194 -16.68 6.79 -18.37
CA GLY A 194 -17.17 7.72 -17.34
C GLY A 194 -17.21 9.19 -17.78
N ASP A 195 -16.54 9.55 -18.88
CA ASP A 195 -16.61 10.86 -19.53
C ASP A 195 -18.00 11.24 -20.08
N LEU A 196 -18.90 10.26 -20.23
CA LEU A 196 -20.24 10.44 -20.79
C LEU A 196 -21.33 10.74 -19.75
N ILE A 197 -21.00 10.79 -18.46
CA ILE A 197 -21.93 10.99 -17.34
C ILE A 197 -21.91 12.45 -16.87
#